data_AF-A0A6N7WRW0-F1
#
_entry.id   AF-A0A6N7WRW0-F1
#
_cell.length_a   1.000
_cell.length_b   1.000
_cell.length_c   1.000
_cell.angle_alpha   90.00
_cell.angle_beta   90.00
_cell.angle_gamma   90.00
#
_symmetry.space_group_name_H-M   'P 1'
#
loop_
_entity.id
_entity.type
_entity.pdbx_description
1 polymer ?
#
loop_
_entity_poly.entity_id
_entity_poly.type
_entity_poly.pdbx_seq_one_letter_code
_entity_poly.pdbx_strand_id
1 'polypeptide(L)'
;MAGRGNKNNDEAQEGGLSSAVVEYRPVVAQYAAEYGIEEYTDYLLAVMQVESGGNHEDVMQSSESLGLPPNSLETDESINQGCRYFAKLLRLAAEKGCDFNTVVQAYNFGDEFLDFVAENGGTYTVELAEEYARQKSGGEEVTYLNPIALKANGGWRYKYGNMFYVQLVYQYI
;
A
#
# COMPACT_ATOMS: atom_id res chain seq x y z
N MET A 1 35.98 31.25 -16.77
CA MET A 1 36.09 30.02 -15.94
C MET A 1 35.89 30.39 -14.48
N ALA A 2 35.49 29.41 -13.66
CA ALA A 2 34.93 29.49 -12.30
C ALA A 2 33.42 29.81 -12.29
N GLY A 3 32.51 28.95 -11.81
CA GLY A 3 32.60 27.59 -11.29
C GLY A 3 31.18 27.21 -10.88
N ARG A 4 30.61 26.16 -11.49
CA ARG A 4 29.31 25.60 -11.10
C ARG A 4 29.48 24.92 -9.74
N GLY A 5 28.87 25.49 -8.70
CA GLY A 5 28.63 24.77 -7.45
C GLY A 5 27.47 23.81 -7.66
N ASN A 6 27.78 22.56 -7.96
CA ASN A 6 26.82 21.45 -7.93
C ASN A 6 26.60 21.09 -6.45
N LYS A 7 25.47 21.51 -5.87
CA LYS A 7 25.05 21.00 -4.56
C LYS A 7 24.26 19.71 -4.82
N ASN A 8 24.96 18.58 -4.68
CA ASN A 8 24.33 17.30 -4.47
C ASN A 8 23.61 17.37 -3.11
N ASN A 9 22.28 17.47 -3.12
CA ASN A 9 21.47 17.16 -1.96
C ASN A 9 21.23 15.65 -1.97
N ASP A 10 22.26 14.88 -1.58
CA ASP A 10 22.06 13.51 -1.12
C ASP A 10 21.67 13.60 0.36
N GLU A 11 20.46 14.10 0.63
CA GLU A 11 19.77 13.76 1.87
C GLU A 11 19.30 12.32 1.69
N ALA A 12 19.82 11.41 2.51
CA ALA A 12 19.33 10.04 2.54
C ALA A 12 17.83 10.10 2.89
N GLN A 13 16.98 9.95 1.87
CA GLN A 13 15.53 9.92 2.02
C GLN A 13 15.16 8.84 3.04
N GLU A 14 14.30 9.20 4.02
CA GLU A 14 13.74 8.27 4.99
C GLU A 14 13.23 7.01 4.28
N GLY A 15 13.90 5.86 4.46
CA GLY A 15 13.46 4.58 3.88
C GLY A 15 13.36 4.53 2.35
N GLY A 16 13.94 5.47 1.59
CA GLY A 16 13.75 5.55 0.13
C GLY A 16 12.39 6.13 -0.31
N LEU A 17 11.63 6.74 0.61
CA LEU A 17 10.42 7.50 0.30
C LEU A 17 10.71 8.77 -0.48
N SER A 18 9.87 9.11 -1.46
CA SER A 18 9.98 10.36 -2.21
C SER A 18 9.80 11.58 -1.28
N SER A 19 10.42 12.70 -1.65
CA SER A 19 10.22 13.95 -0.90
C SER A 19 8.75 14.39 -0.84
N ALA A 20 7.98 14.11 -1.89
CA ALA A 20 6.53 14.38 -1.90
C ALA A 20 5.78 13.57 -0.83
N VAL A 21 6.13 12.30 -0.64
CA VAL A 21 5.54 11.46 0.43
C VAL A 21 5.98 11.94 1.82
N VAL A 22 7.26 12.26 1.98
CA VAL A 22 7.81 12.74 3.27
C VAL A 22 7.11 14.02 3.74
N GLU A 23 6.72 14.91 2.83
CA GLU A 23 5.97 16.13 3.16
C GLU A 23 4.60 15.85 3.83
N TYR A 24 3.98 14.69 3.56
CA TYR A 24 2.71 14.30 4.17
C TYR A 24 2.84 13.64 5.55
N ARG A 25 4.06 13.32 6.02
CA ARG A 25 4.27 12.67 7.33
C ARG A 25 3.51 13.32 8.49
N PRO A 26 3.49 14.67 8.66
CA PRO A 26 2.78 15.28 9.79
C PRO A 26 1.27 15.02 9.78
N VAL A 27 0.62 15.12 8.61
CA VAL A 27 -0.83 14.88 8.49
C VAL A 27 -1.17 13.40 8.56
N VAL A 28 -0.33 12.52 8.02
CA VAL A 28 -0.47 11.07 8.18
C VAL A 28 -0.36 10.69 9.66
N ALA A 29 0.63 11.20 10.37
CA ALA A 29 0.81 10.94 11.81
C ALA A 29 -0.38 11.45 12.64
N GLN A 30 -0.93 12.62 12.29
CA GLN A 30 -2.12 13.17 12.93
C GLN A 30 -3.33 12.22 12.81
N TYR A 31 -3.66 11.80 11.60
CA TYR A 31 -4.80 10.89 11.39
C TYR A 31 -4.53 9.48 11.90
N ALA A 32 -3.29 8.98 11.81
CA ALA A 32 -2.91 7.71 12.40
C ALA A 32 -3.14 7.73 13.93
N ALA A 33 -2.76 8.81 14.62
CA ALA A 33 -3.03 8.99 16.04
C ALA A 33 -4.54 9.10 16.34
N GLU A 34 -5.32 9.80 15.51
CA GLU A 34 -6.78 9.89 15.65
C GLU A 34 -7.46 8.50 15.65
N TYR A 35 -6.95 7.58 14.82
CA TYR A 35 -7.45 6.21 14.74
C TYR A 35 -6.70 5.20 15.63
N GLY A 36 -5.77 5.66 16.48
CA GLY A 36 -5.03 4.82 17.42
C GLY A 36 -4.04 3.86 16.77
N ILE A 37 -3.50 4.21 15.60
CA ILE A 37 -2.56 3.42 14.80
C ILE A 37 -1.25 4.17 14.52
N GLU A 38 -0.85 5.07 15.42
CA GLU A 38 0.34 5.92 15.26
C GLU A 38 1.63 5.12 15.01
N GLU A 39 1.75 3.92 15.58
CA GLU A 39 2.88 3.01 15.38
C GLU A 39 3.02 2.49 13.94
N TYR A 40 1.98 2.64 13.11
CA TYR A 40 1.96 2.26 11.70
C TYR A 40 2.16 3.44 10.74
N THR A 41 2.56 4.62 11.23
CA THR A 41 2.78 5.82 10.38
C THR A 41 3.72 5.55 9.22
N ASP A 42 4.84 4.84 9.44
CA ASP A 42 5.79 4.52 8.36
C ASP A 42 5.19 3.57 7.32
N TYR A 43 4.36 2.61 7.74
CA TYR A 43 3.61 1.74 6.83
C TYR A 43 2.58 2.51 6.00
N LEU A 44 1.90 3.51 6.58
CA LEU A 44 0.98 4.37 5.85
C LEU A 44 1.70 5.23 4.80
N LEU A 45 2.90 5.73 5.11
CA LEU A 45 3.74 6.44 4.14
C LEU A 45 4.26 5.52 3.03
N ALA A 46 4.67 4.29 3.37
CA ALA A 46 5.05 3.29 2.39
C ALA A 46 3.88 2.90 1.47
N VAL A 47 2.66 2.78 2.01
CA VAL A 47 1.42 2.63 1.23
C VAL A 47 1.24 3.82 0.29
N MET A 48 1.28 5.06 0.78
CA MET A 48 1.18 6.26 -0.05
C MET A 48 2.20 6.27 -1.20
N GLN A 49 3.43 5.86 -0.90
CA GLN A 49 4.51 5.76 -1.87
C GLN A 49 4.19 4.75 -2.98
N VAL A 50 3.60 3.60 -2.64
CA VAL A 50 3.20 2.58 -3.61
C VAL A 50 1.96 3.02 -4.41
N GLU A 51 1.00 3.69 -3.78
CA GLU A 51 -0.26 4.08 -4.41
C GLU A 51 -0.12 5.25 -5.40
N SER A 52 0.59 6.31 -5.01
CA SER A 52 0.69 7.54 -5.82
C SER A 52 2.08 8.16 -5.85
N GLY A 53 2.98 7.73 -4.97
CA GLY A 53 4.25 8.42 -4.76
C GLY A 53 4.08 9.85 -4.24
N GLY A 54 2.91 10.20 -3.72
CA GLY A 54 2.55 11.54 -3.24
C GLY A 54 2.16 12.53 -4.35
N ASN A 55 1.86 12.07 -5.58
CA ASN A 55 1.73 12.95 -6.75
C ASN A 55 0.29 13.15 -7.27
N HIS A 56 -0.71 12.54 -6.65
CA HIS A 56 -2.13 12.65 -7.03
C HIS A 56 -2.93 13.32 -5.92
N GLU A 57 -4.14 13.83 -6.21
CA GLU A 57 -5.02 14.36 -5.15
C GLU A 57 -5.42 13.25 -4.18
N ASP A 58 -5.91 12.10 -4.69
CA ASP A 58 -6.15 10.90 -3.89
C ASP A 58 -4.83 10.15 -3.60
N VAL A 59 -3.99 10.76 -2.77
CA VAL A 59 -2.61 10.32 -2.47
C VAL A 59 -2.52 8.89 -1.89
N MET A 60 -3.54 8.43 -1.17
CA MET A 60 -3.62 7.10 -0.58
C MET A 60 -4.43 6.11 -1.43
N GLN A 61 -4.93 6.52 -2.60
CA GLN A 61 -5.90 5.77 -3.43
C GLN A 61 -7.01 5.12 -2.60
N SER A 62 -7.62 5.92 -1.72
CA SER A 62 -8.56 5.42 -0.70
C SER A 62 -10.03 5.64 -1.08
N SER A 63 -10.30 6.24 -2.24
CA SER A 63 -11.67 6.46 -2.77
C SER A 63 -12.48 5.17 -2.86
N GLU A 64 -11.92 4.11 -3.47
CA GLU A 64 -12.64 2.84 -3.65
C GLU A 64 -13.01 2.17 -2.32
N SER A 65 -12.26 2.43 -1.24
CA SER A 65 -12.59 1.91 0.10
C SER A 65 -13.92 2.47 0.66
N LEU A 66 -14.41 3.58 0.09
CA LEU A 66 -15.72 4.17 0.36
C LEU A 66 -16.78 3.81 -0.70
N GLY A 67 -16.42 3.00 -1.71
CA GLY A 67 -17.29 2.72 -2.86
C GLY A 67 -17.44 3.90 -3.81
N LEU A 68 -16.52 4.88 -3.76
CA LEU A 68 -16.45 5.98 -4.70
C LEU A 68 -15.70 5.57 -5.97
N PRO A 69 -15.90 6.27 -7.10
CA PRO A 69 -15.02 6.13 -8.26
C PRO A 69 -13.54 6.41 -7.91
N PRO A 70 -12.57 5.82 -8.63
CA PRO A 70 -11.16 6.09 -8.39
C PRO A 70 -10.82 7.58 -8.50
N ASN A 71 -9.94 8.08 -7.64
CA ASN A 71 -9.50 9.49 -7.59
C ASN A 71 -10.65 10.49 -7.35
N SER A 72 -11.55 10.17 -6.42
CA SER A 72 -12.67 11.06 -6.05
C SER A 72 -12.39 11.93 -4.82
N LEU A 73 -11.41 11.55 -3.99
CA LEU A 73 -11.08 12.25 -2.75
C LEU A 73 -9.95 13.27 -2.97
N GLU A 74 -10.08 14.42 -2.31
CA GLU A 74 -9.00 15.38 -2.17
C GLU A 74 -7.92 14.86 -1.22
N THR A 75 -6.74 15.48 -1.20
CA THR A 75 -5.57 14.98 -0.45
C THR A 75 -5.81 14.76 1.04
N ASP A 76 -6.39 15.73 1.74
CA ASP A 76 -6.64 15.58 3.18
C ASP A 76 -7.67 14.46 3.46
N GLU A 77 -8.73 14.39 2.65
CA GLU A 77 -9.77 13.35 2.75
C GLU A 77 -9.20 11.96 2.44
N SER A 78 -8.33 11.87 1.45
CA SER A 78 -7.63 10.65 1.05
C SER A 78 -6.76 10.10 2.17
N ILE A 79 -5.98 10.97 2.84
CA ILE A 79 -5.11 10.60 3.97
C ILE A 79 -5.96 10.16 5.16
N ASN A 80 -6.98 10.93 5.51
CA ASN A 80 -7.89 10.60 6.60
C ASN A 80 -8.56 9.23 6.36
N GLN A 81 -9.15 9.04 5.18
CA GLN A 81 -9.81 7.80 4.82
C GLN A 81 -8.83 6.63 4.74
N GLY A 82 -7.62 6.82 4.21
CA GLY A 82 -6.58 5.79 4.16
C GLY A 82 -6.19 5.31 5.57
N CYS A 83 -5.96 6.24 6.50
CA CYS A 83 -5.68 5.90 7.90
C CYS A 83 -6.86 5.16 8.57
N ARG A 84 -8.07 5.67 8.37
CA ARG A 84 -9.30 5.03 8.88
C ARG A 84 -9.48 3.62 8.35
N TYR A 85 -9.24 3.41 7.05
CA TYR A 85 -9.39 2.12 6.41
C TYR A 85 -8.33 1.13 6.90
N PHE A 86 -7.07 1.57 7.00
CA PHE A 86 -6.00 0.74 7.57
C PHE A 86 -6.30 0.32 9.02
N ALA A 87 -6.82 1.24 9.86
CA ALA A 87 -7.26 0.92 11.21
C ALA A 87 -8.41 -0.11 11.24
N LYS A 88 -9.37 0.00 10.32
CA LYS A 88 -10.42 -1.03 10.14
C LYS A 88 -9.80 -2.39 9.82
N LEU A 89 -8.83 -2.45 8.91
CA LEU A 89 -8.18 -3.70 8.51
C LEU A 89 -7.38 -4.34 9.65
N LEU A 90 -6.63 -3.53 10.43
CA LEU A 90 -5.93 -3.99 11.63
C LEU A 90 -6.88 -4.66 12.62
N ARG A 91 -8.01 -4.00 12.93
CA ARG A 91 -9.02 -4.55 13.84
C ARG A 91 -9.60 -5.86 13.32
N LEU A 92 -9.99 -5.91 12.04
CA LEU A 92 -10.58 -7.11 11.44
C LEU A 92 -9.57 -8.26 11.38
N ALA A 93 -8.30 -7.99 11.08
CA ALA A 93 -7.25 -9.00 11.09
C ALA A 93 -7.03 -9.56 12.50
N ALA A 94 -7.00 -8.70 13.53
CA ALA A 94 -6.90 -9.15 14.92
C ALA A 94 -8.09 -10.04 15.33
N GLU A 95 -9.32 -9.66 14.96
CA GLU A 95 -10.53 -10.46 15.21
C GLU A 95 -10.49 -11.84 14.52
N LYS A 96 -9.85 -11.93 13.36
CA LYS A 96 -9.72 -13.15 12.55
C LYS A 96 -8.47 -13.98 12.85
N GLY A 97 -7.54 -13.45 13.65
CA GLY A 97 -6.25 -14.08 13.91
C GLY A 97 -5.30 -14.04 12.71
N CYS A 98 -5.40 -13.01 11.85
CA CYS A 98 -4.52 -12.83 10.71
C CYS A 98 -3.26 -12.04 11.08
N ASP A 99 -2.14 -12.33 10.41
CA ASP A 99 -0.89 -11.60 10.57
C ASP A 99 -0.92 -10.20 9.94
N PHE A 100 0.08 -9.39 10.29
CA PHE A 100 0.16 -8.00 9.82
C PHE A 100 0.35 -7.88 8.29
N ASN A 101 1.05 -8.82 7.65
CA ASN A 101 1.18 -8.81 6.18
C ASN A 101 -0.16 -9.01 5.48
N THR A 102 -1.09 -9.73 6.10
CA THR A 102 -2.47 -9.83 5.60
C THR A 102 -3.17 -8.47 5.61
N VAL A 103 -2.92 -7.62 6.62
CA VAL A 103 -3.44 -6.24 6.68
C VAL A 103 -2.89 -5.41 5.53
N VAL A 104 -1.58 -5.45 5.31
CA VAL A 104 -0.92 -4.70 4.23
C VAL A 104 -1.48 -5.10 2.87
N GLN A 105 -1.60 -6.41 2.60
CA GLN A 105 -2.17 -6.88 1.34
C GLN A 105 -3.67 -6.54 1.20
N ALA A 106 -4.43 -6.59 2.30
CA ALA A 106 -5.85 -6.26 2.31
C ALA A 106 -6.12 -4.77 2.03
N TYR A 107 -5.16 -3.87 2.25
CA TYR A 107 -5.30 -2.49 1.80
C TYR A 107 -5.50 -2.42 0.28
N ASN A 108 -4.78 -3.27 -0.47
CA ASN A 108 -4.89 -3.36 -1.92
C ASN A 108 -6.02 -4.28 -2.42
N PHE A 109 -6.30 -5.37 -1.71
CA PHE A 109 -7.28 -6.38 -2.13
C PHE A 109 -8.68 -6.23 -1.53
N GLY A 110 -8.86 -5.33 -0.59
CA GLY A 110 -10.08 -5.22 0.19
C GLY A 110 -10.08 -6.14 1.42
N ASP A 111 -11.04 -5.89 2.31
CA ASP A 111 -11.19 -6.59 3.59
C ASP A 111 -11.60 -8.06 3.44
N GLU A 112 -12.24 -8.44 2.33
CA GLU A 112 -12.53 -9.84 2.00
C GLU A 112 -11.27 -10.72 1.91
N PHE A 113 -10.09 -10.14 1.63
CA PHE A 113 -8.84 -10.90 1.65
C PHE A 113 -8.50 -11.41 3.06
N LEU A 114 -8.93 -10.70 4.12
CA LEU A 114 -8.72 -11.14 5.49
C LEU A 114 -9.48 -12.44 5.76
N ASP A 115 -10.71 -12.59 5.24
CA ASP A 115 -11.49 -13.83 5.35
C ASP A 115 -10.80 -14.98 4.62
N PHE A 116 -10.36 -14.73 3.39
CA PHE A 116 -9.65 -15.71 2.59
C PHE A 116 -8.40 -16.24 3.30
N VAL A 117 -7.58 -15.36 3.90
CA VAL A 117 -6.38 -15.81 4.63
C VAL A 117 -6.74 -16.50 5.94
N ALA A 118 -7.76 -16.04 6.68
CA ALA A 118 -8.21 -16.69 7.91
C ALA A 118 -8.63 -18.15 7.67
N GLU A 119 -9.35 -18.41 6.57
CA GLU A 119 -9.75 -19.76 6.15
C GLU A 119 -8.56 -20.63 5.69
N ASN A 120 -7.43 -20.02 5.36
CA ASN A 120 -6.22 -20.68 4.87
C ASN A 120 -5.03 -20.58 5.84
N GLY A 121 -5.30 -20.51 7.14
CA GLY A 121 -4.29 -20.61 8.20
C GLY A 121 -3.84 -19.30 8.82
N GLY A 122 -4.48 -18.17 8.47
CA GLY A 122 -4.30 -16.88 9.15
C GLY A 122 -2.96 -16.20 8.91
N THR A 123 -2.13 -16.70 7.99
CA THR A 123 -0.82 -16.12 7.71
C THR A 123 -0.67 -15.82 6.23
N TYR A 124 -0.31 -14.58 5.90
CA TYR A 124 -0.02 -14.17 4.54
C TYR A 124 1.08 -15.03 3.91
N THR A 125 0.88 -15.41 2.66
CA THR A 125 1.92 -15.93 1.76
C THR A 125 1.74 -15.34 0.38
N VAL A 126 2.81 -15.35 -0.42
CA VAL A 126 2.75 -14.86 -1.81
C VAL A 126 1.79 -15.72 -2.63
N GLU A 127 1.77 -17.02 -2.35
CA GLU A 127 0.91 -18.00 -2.97
C GLU A 127 -0.58 -17.72 -2.69
N LEU A 128 -0.92 -17.31 -1.46
CA LEU A 128 -2.29 -16.89 -1.13
C LEU A 128 -2.69 -15.60 -1.85
N ALA A 129 -1.77 -14.63 -1.96
CA ALA A 129 -2.05 -13.39 -2.69
C ALA A 129 -2.24 -13.65 -4.19
N GLU A 130 -1.43 -14.51 -4.78
CA GLU A 130 -1.54 -14.93 -6.17
C GLU A 130 -2.84 -15.70 -6.42
N GLU A 131 -3.16 -16.69 -5.59
CA GLU A 131 -4.39 -17.50 -5.72
C GLU A 131 -5.65 -16.64 -5.56
N TYR A 132 -5.67 -15.72 -4.59
CA TYR A 132 -6.79 -14.80 -4.42
C TYR A 132 -6.99 -13.92 -5.66
N ALA A 133 -5.90 -13.33 -6.17
CA ALA A 133 -5.97 -12.52 -7.39
C ALA A 133 -6.42 -13.33 -8.61
N ARG A 134 -5.96 -14.59 -8.73
CA ARG A 134 -6.38 -15.53 -9.78
C ARG A 134 -7.88 -15.81 -9.73
N GLN A 135 -8.41 -16.10 -8.54
CA GLN A 135 -9.84 -16.36 -8.35
C GLN A 135 -10.68 -15.12 -8.70
N LYS A 136 -10.28 -13.95 -8.22
CA LYS A 136 -11.00 -12.70 -8.47
C LYS A 136 -10.92 -12.22 -9.92
N SER A 137 -9.82 -12.49 -10.64
CA SER A 137 -9.67 -12.14 -12.06
C SER A 137 -10.23 -13.19 -13.03
N GLY A 138 -10.69 -14.34 -12.54
CA GLY A 138 -11.07 -15.47 -13.40
C GLY A 138 -9.88 -16.06 -14.17
N GLY A 139 -8.65 -15.88 -13.65
CA GLY A 139 -7.41 -16.30 -14.29
C GLY A 139 -6.90 -15.36 -15.39
N GLU A 140 -7.50 -14.17 -15.58
CA GLU A 140 -6.99 -13.18 -16.52
C GLU A 140 -5.68 -12.57 -15.99
N GLU A 141 -4.64 -12.58 -16.83
CA GLU A 141 -3.31 -12.03 -16.56
C GLU A 141 -3.09 -10.72 -17.30
N VAL A 142 -2.25 -9.85 -16.74
CA VAL A 142 -1.78 -8.62 -17.38
C VAL A 142 -0.26 -8.49 -17.27
N THR A 143 0.35 -7.94 -18.31
CA THR A 143 1.77 -7.59 -18.31
C THR A 143 2.07 -6.61 -17.18
N TYR A 144 3.09 -6.91 -16.38
CA TYR A 144 3.54 -6.08 -15.27
C TYR A 144 5.06 -6.15 -15.16
N LEU A 145 5.74 -5.23 -15.83
CA LEU A 145 7.21 -5.22 -15.97
C LEU A 145 7.94 -4.59 -14.76
N ASN A 146 7.37 -4.75 -13.55
CA ASN A 146 8.06 -4.35 -12.33
C ASN A 146 9.20 -5.35 -12.04
N PRO A 147 10.37 -4.91 -11.56
CA PRO A 147 11.50 -5.80 -11.25
C PRO A 147 11.15 -6.99 -10.32
N ILE A 148 10.25 -6.81 -9.36
CA ILE A 148 9.78 -7.89 -8.48
C ILE A 148 9.10 -8.98 -9.31
N ALA A 149 8.13 -8.59 -10.15
CA ALA A 149 7.38 -9.51 -10.99
C ALA A 149 8.27 -10.16 -12.06
N LEU A 150 9.15 -9.38 -12.70
CA LEU A 150 10.12 -9.90 -13.67
C LEU A 150 10.97 -11.03 -13.08
N LYS A 151 11.46 -10.84 -11.84
CA LYS A 151 12.25 -11.86 -11.14
C LYS A 151 11.42 -13.05 -10.68
N ALA A 152 10.17 -12.82 -10.27
CA ALA A 152 9.30 -13.86 -9.73
C ALA A 152 8.73 -14.78 -10.82
N ASN A 153 8.19 -14.22 -11.90
CA ASN A 153 7.36 -14.96 -12.86
C ASN A 153 7.51 -14.51 -14.32
N GLY A 154 8.47 -13.64 -14.64
CA GLY A 154 8.69 -13.13 -16.00
C GLY A 154 7.94 -11.84 -16.33
N GLY A 155 7.28 -11.21 -15.36
CA GLY A 155 6.74 -9.85 -15.48
C GLY A 155 5.25 -9.81 -15.80
N TRP A 156 4.45 -10.53 -15.01
CA TRP A 156 3.00 -10.50 -15.10
C TRP A 156 2.35 -10.56 -13.71
N ARG A 157 1.06 -10.22 -13.65
CA ARG A 157 0.21 -10.46 -12.48
C ARG A 157 -1.22 -10.78 -12.92
N TYR A 158 -2.01 -11.40 -12.04
CA TYR A 158 -3.44 -11.49 -12.27
C TYR A 158 -4.09 -10.10 -12.27
N LYS A 159 -5.13 -9.92 -13.08
CA LYS A 159 -5.84 -8.66 -13.30
C LYS A 159 -6.82 -8.32 -12.17
N TYR A 160 -6.33 -8.41 -10.93
CA TYR A 160 -7.06 -8.01 -9.73
C TYR A 160 -6.06 -7.55 -8.69
N GLY A 161 -6.21 -6.30 -8.22
CA GLY A 161 -5.23 -5.64 -7.34
C GLY A 161 -3.79 -5.83 -7.78
N ASN A 162 -2.88 -6.07 -6.84
CA ASN A 162 -1.48 -6.41 -7.07
C ASN A 162 -1.03 -7.49 -6.08
N MET A 163 -0.80 -8.72 -6.58
CA MET A 163 -0.34 -9.85 -5.77
C MET A 163 1.08 -9.68 -5.19
N PHE A 164 1.82 -8.65 -5.62
CA PHE A 164 3.14 -8.29 -5.09
C PHE A 164 3.11 -7.10 -4.12
N TYR A 165 1.92 -6.69 -3.65
CA TYR A 165 1.75 -5.44 -2.91
C TYR A 165 2.57 -5.38 -1.62
N VAL A 166 2.59 -6.48 -0.84
CA VAL A 166 3.44 -6.55 0.37
C VAL A 166 4.91 -6.32 0.02
N GLN A 167 5.44 -6.97 -1.02
CA GLN A 167 6.84 -6.80 -1.42
C GLN A 167 7.13 -5.37 -1.91
N LEU A 168 6.15 -4.68 -2.48
CA LEU A 168 6.28 -3.28 -2.92
C LEU A 168 6.32 -2.33 -1.72
N VAL A 169 5.40 -2.49 -0.77
CA VAL A 169 5.34 -1.66 0.46
C VAL A 169 6.63 -1.83 1.27
N TYR A 170 7.11 -3.05 1.43
CA TYR A 170 8.33 -3.35 2.17
C TYR A 170 9.63 -2.87 1.50
N GLN A 171 9.59 -2.28 0.30
CA GLN A 171 10.75 -1.56 -0.24
C GLN A 171 11.03 -0.25 0.50
N TYR A 172 10.05 0.24 1.27
CA TYR A 172 10.07 1.57 1.89
C TYR A 172 9.98 1.54 3.41
N ILE A 173 10.26 0.37 4.02
CA ILE A 173 10.25 0.12 5.47
C ILE A 173 11.64 -0.34 5.93
#